data_AF-A0A520E797-F1
#
_entry.id   AF-A0A520E797-F1
#
_cell.length_a   1.000
_cell.length_b   1.000
_cell.length_c   1.000
_cell.angle_alpha   90.00
_cell.angle_beta   90.00
_cell.angle_gamma   90.00
#
_symmetry.space_group_name_H-M   'P 1'
#
loop_
_entity.id
_entity.type
_entity.pdbx_description
1 polymer ?
#
loop_
_entity_poly.entity_id
_entity_poly.type
_entity_poly.pdbx_seq_one_letter_code
_entity_poly.pdbx_strand_id
1 'polypeptide(L)'
;MDNLSYLNGANAEYIESLYQSYLADANSVEFGWQKFFEGFDFGRSADTTNAVSVAPEQFIKEISVLNLITGYRQRGHLFTKTNPVRERRKHMPT
;
A
#
# COMPACT_ATOMS: atom_id res chain seq x y z
N MET A 1 -17.41 21.26 1.90
CA MET A 1 -17.60 21.11 0.44
C MET A 1 -17.42 19.64 0.13
N ASP A 2 -18.53 18.92 -0.04
CA ASP A 2 -18.53 17.47 -0.27
C ASP A 2 -18.35 17.18 -1.75
N ASN A 3 -17.11 17.36 -2.21
CA ASN A 3 -16.74 17.30 -3.63
C ASN A 3 -16.61 15.85 -4.17
N LEU A 4 -17.13 14.86 -3.44
CA LEU A 4 -17.12 13.43 -3.79
C LEU A 4 -18.51 12.81 -3.71
N SER A 5 -19.57 13.63 -3.58
CA SER A 5 -20.95 13.16 -3.50
C SER A 5 -21.39 12.35 -4.74
N TYR A 6 -20.77 12.59 -5.90
CA TYR A 6 -21.01 11.81 -7.12
C TYR A 6 -20.40 10.39 -7.08
N LEU A 7 -19.42 10.14 -6.20
CA LEU A 7 -18.88 8.79 -5.93
C LEU A 7 -19.63 8.06 -4.82
N ASN A 8 -20.64 8.71 -4.23
CA ASN A 8 -21.47 8.09 -3.20
C ASN A 8 -22.34 6.99 -3.82
N GLY A 9 -22.60 5.91 -3.07
CA GLY A 9 -23.07 4.61 -3.59
C GLY A 9 -24.32 4.63 -4.49
N ALA A 10 -25.11 5.69 -4.49
CA ALA A 10 -26.26 5.87 -5.39
C ALA A 10 -25.88 5.96 -6.88
N ASN A 11 -24.65 6.34 -7.22
CA ASN A 11 -24.17 6.40 -8.60
C ASN A 11 -23.21 5.27 -8.96
N ALA A 12 -22.97 4.32 -8.04
CA ALA A 12 -21.98 3.26 -8.24
C ALA A 12 -22.34 2.36 -9.44
N GLU A 13 -23.60 1.96 -9.56
CA GLU A 13 -24.08 1.15 -10.69
C GLU A 13 -23.92 1.88 -12.04
N TYR A 14 -24.17 3.20 -12.06
CA TYR A 14 -24.00 4.00 -13.27
C TYR A 14 -22.53 4.08 -13.68
N ILE A 15 -21.63 4.40 -12.74
CA ILE A 15 -20.19 4.46 -12.99
C ILE A 15 -19.65 3.10 -13.44
N GLU A 16 -20.17 2.01 -12.88
CA GLU A 16 -19.80 0.65 -13.29
C GLU A 16 -20.25 0.35 -14.73
N SER A 17 -21.49 0.68 -15.11
CA SER A 17 -21.96 0.52 -16.50
C SER A 17 -21.14 1.35 -17.51
N LEU A 18 -20.68 2.52 -17.07
CA LEU A 18 -19.89 3.46 -17.85
C LEU A 18 -18.45 2.93 -18.02
N TYR A 19 -17.89 2.30 -16.99
CA TYR A 19 -16.62 1.57 -17.07
C TYR A 19 -16.72 0.33 -17.97
N GLN A 20 -17.82 -0.42 -17.91
CA GLN A 20 -18.03 -1.56 -18.83
C GLN A 20 -18.10 -1.12 -20.30
N SER A 21 -18.71 0.03 -20.56
CA SER A 21 -18.74 0.64 -21.90
C SER A 21 -17.32 1.05 -22.34
N TYR A 22 -16.54 1.65 -21.43
CA TYR A 22 -15.13 1.98 -21.67
C TYR A 22 -14.26 0.75 -22.01
N LEU A 23 -14.47 -0.37 -21.33
CA LEU A 23 -13.76 -1.63 -21.62
C LEU A 23 -14.13 -2.22 -22.99
N ALA A 24 -15.37 -2.02 -23.44
CA ALA A 24 -15.82 -2.48 -24.76
C ALA A 24 -15.29 -1.57 -25.89
N ASP A 25 -15.38 -0.25 -25.71
CA ASP A 25 -14.79 0.74 -26.62
C ASP A 25 -14.45 2.03 -25.84
N ALA A 26 -13.16 2.39 -25.82
CA ALA A 26 -12.70 3.59 -25.15
C ALA A 26 -13.34 4.87 -25.72
N ASN A 27 -13.67 4.92 -27.01
CA ASN A 27 -14.29 6.09 -27.63
C ASN A 27 -15.80 6.22 -27.34
N SER A 28 -16.43 5.19 -26.77
CA SER A 28 -17.86 5.19 -26.43
C SER A 28 -18.19 6.11 -25.25
N VAL A 29 -17.16 6.53 -24.51
CA VAL A 29 -17.29 7.32 -23.29
C VAL A 29 -16.69 8.71 -23.51
N GLU A 30 -17.22 9.73 -22.82
CA GLU A 30 -16.69 11.09 -22.84
C GLU A 30 -15.20 11.13 -22.47
N PHE A 31 -14.45 12.03 -23.11
CA PHE A 31 -13.01 12.22 -22.91
C PHE A 31 -12.58 12.33 -21.44
N GLY A 32 -13.36 13.04 -20.60
CA GLY A 32 -13.06 13.17 -19.17
C GLY A 32 -13.05 11.81 -18.45
N TRP A 33 -14.04 10.96 -18.75
CA TRP A 33 -14.14 9.61 -18.20
C TRP A 33 -13.11 8.66 -18.80
N GLN A 34 -12.76 8.81 -20.08
CA GLN A 34 -11.65 8.06 -20.68
C GLN A 34 -10.35 8.29 -19.91
N LYS A 35 -10.00 9.56 -19.64
CA LYS A 35 -8.81 9.93 -18.87
C LYS A 35 -8.87 9.51 -17.42
N PHE A 36 -10.06 9.57 -16.82
CA PHE A 36 -10.28 9.04 -15.48
C PHE A 36 -10.00 7.53 -15.40
N PHE A 37 -10.59 6.74 -16.30
CA PHE A 37 -10.40 5.28 -16.29
C PHE A 37 -9.00 4.86 -16.70
N GLU A 38 -8.35 5.59 -17.62
CA GLU A 38 -6.93 5.41 -17.95
C GLU A 38 -6.05 5.55 -16.69
N GLY A 39 -6.30 6.58 -15.88
CA GLY A 39 -5.61 6.78 -14.60
C GLY A 39 -6.00 5.74 -13.53
N PHE A 40 -7.27 5.34 -13.48
CA PHE A 40 -7.76 4.31 -12.56
C PHE A 40 -7.11 2.95 -12.84
N ASP A 41 -7.06 2.52 -14.10
CA ASP A 41 -6.41 1.27 -14.49
C ASP A 41 -4.90 1.33 -14.32
N PHE A 42 -4.27 2.49 -14.56
CA PHE A 42 -2.85 2.69 -14.23
C PHE A 42 -2.58 2.52 -12.73
N GLY A 43 -3.39 3.14 -11.87
CA GLY A 43 -3.29 3.00 -10.42
C GLY A 43 -3.54 1.57 -9.94
N ARG A 44 -4.54 0.89 -10.52
CA ARG A 44 -4.85 -0.51 -10.22
C ARG A 44 -3.74 -1.47 -10.67
N SER A 45 -3.10 -1.16 -11.79
CA SER A 45 -1.96 -1.94 -12.31
C SER A 45 -0.69 -1.76 -11.49
N ALA A 46 -0.51 -0.59 -10.85
CA ALA A 46 0.63 -0.30 -9.99
C ALA A 46 0.64 -1.15 -8.71
N ASP A 47 -0.53 -1.60 -8.24
CA ASP A 47 -0.69 -2.22 -6.92
C ASP A 47 -0.32 -3.71 -6.85
N THR A 48 -0.13 -4.40 -7.99
CA THR A 48 -0.02 -5.87 -7.96
C THR A 48 1.36 -6.49 -8.22
N THR A 49 2.30 -5.84 -8.93
CA THR A 49 3.55 -6.56 -9.29
C THR A 49 4.83 -5.74 -9.51
N ASN A 50 4.77 -4.43 -9.74
CA ASN A 50 5.93 -3.67 -10.24
C ASN A 50 6.55 -2.65 -9.29
N ALA A 51 5.90 -2.32 -8.16
CA ALA A 51 6.50 -1.40 -7.17
C ALA A 51 7.66 -2.03 -6.36
N VAL A 52 7.80 -3.36 -6.39
CA VAL A 52 8.85 -4.08 -5.65
C VAL A 52 10.12 -4.28 -6.50
N SER A 53 10.05 -4.17 -7.82
CA SER A 53 11.18 -4.51 -8.71
C SER A 53 12.12 -3.33 -9.03
N VAL A 54 11.77 -2.09 -8.67
CA VAL A 54 12.61 -0.89 -8.90
C VAL A 54 12.58 0.08 -7.71
N ALA A 55 12.45 -0.42 -6.48
CA ALA A 55 12.79 0.41 -5.34
C ALA A 55 14.32 0.56 -5.29
N PRO A 56 14.89 1.78 -5.20
CA PRO A 56 16.31 1.95 -4.99
C PRO A 56 16.76 1.10 -3.79
N GLU A 57 17.86 0.35 -3.89
CA GLU A 57 18.34 -0.49 -2.79
C GLU A 57 18.44 0.28 -1.45
N GLN A 58 18.70 1.58 -1.53
CA GLN A 58 18.71 2.50 -0.39
C GLN A 58 17.36 2.53 0.34
N PHE A 59 16.25 2.57 -0.38
CA PHE A 59 14.91 2.57 0.21
C PHE A 59 14.59 1.26 0.93
N ILE A 60 14.98 0.12 0.36
CA ILE A 60 14.83 -1.19 1.01
C ILE A 60 15.65 -1.24 2.31
N LYS A 61 16.89 -0.71 2.27
CA LYS A 61 17.75 -0.61 3.45
C LYS A 61 17.13 0.31 4.50
N GLU A 62 16.57 1.45 4.13
CA GLU A 62 15.89 2.36 5.06
C GLU A 62 14.70 1.69 5.76
N ILE A 63 13.85 0.96 5.02
CA ILE A 63 12.75 0.18 5.62
C ILE A 63 13.32 -0.88 6.58
N SER A 64 14.38 -1.58 6.21
CA SER A 64 15.01 -2.59 7.07
C SER A 64 15.56 -1.97 8.37
N VAL A 65 16.14 -0.76 8.29
CA VAL A 65 16.63 0.00 9.46
C VAL A 65 15.48 0.43 10.36
N LEU A 66 14.37 0.92 9.81
CA LEU A 66 13.18 1.28 10.57
C LEU A 66 12.60 0.06 11.32
N ASN A 67 12.54 -1.09 10.65
CA ASN A 67 12.09 -2.34 11.26
C ASN A 67 13.03 -2.79 12.38
N LEU A 68 14.34 -2.68 12.17
CA LEU A 68 15.35 -2.98 13.20
C LEU A 68 15.18 -2.10 14.43
N ILE A 69 15.08 -0.77 14.24
CA ILE A 69 14.89 0.20 15.34
C ILE A 69 13.62 -0.12 16.11
N THR A 70 12.51 -0.34 15.41
CA THR A 70 11.22 -0.64 16.04
C THR A 70 11.28 -1.96 16.82
N GLY A 71 11.91 -2.99 16.26
CA GLY A 71 12.13 -4.27 16.93
C GLY A 71 12.95 -4.12 18.22
N TYR A 72 14.06 -3.37 18.19
CA TYR A 72 14.86 -3.11 19.39
C TYR A 72 14.13 -2.26 20.44
N ARG A 73 13.31 -1.29 20.02
CA ARG A 73 12.46 -0.52 20.95
C ARG A 73 11.46 -1.41 21.67
N GLN A 74 10.81 -2.29 20.93
CA GLN A 74 9.78 -3.18 21.51
C GLN A 74 10.39 -4.30 22.35
N ARG A 75 11.46 -4.95 21.87
CA ARG A 75 11.95 -6.24 22.41
C ARG A 75 13.42 -6.24 22.84
N GLY A 76 14.15 -5.15 22.66
CA GLY A 76 15.58 -5.08 22.99
C GLY A 76 15.88 -5.41 24.44
N HIS A 77 14.96 -5.06 25.36
CA HIS A 77 15.06 -5.37 26.79
C HIS A 77 15.08 -6.87 27.12
N LEU A 78 14.66 -7.75 26.20
CA LEU A 78 14.73 -9.19 26.37
C LEU A 78 16.16 -9.74 26.21
N PHE A 79 17.01 -9.03 25.47
CA PHE A 79 18.39 -9.45 25.15
C PHE A 79 19.44 -8.78 26.04
N THR A 80 19.04 -7.90 26.96
CA THR A 80 19.99 -7.16 27.81
C THR A 80 20.49 -8.00 28.99
N LYS A 81 21.76 -7.79 29.35
CA LYS A 81 22.40 -8.40 30.52
C LYS A 81 22.14 -7.57 31.79
N THR A 82 20.87 -7.40 32.15
CA THR A 82 20.44 -6.52 33.25
C THR A 82 20.26 -7.24 34.59
N ASN A 83 20.25 -8.57 34.62
CA ASN A 83 20.04 -9.33 35.85
C ASN A 83 21.39 -9.74 36.49
N PRO A 84 21.76 -9.18 37.66
CA PRO A 84 23.00 -9.55 38.35
C PRO A 84 22.89 -10.83 39.19
N VAL A 85 21.68 -11.34 39.44
CA VAL A 85 21.45 -12.47 40.35
C VAL A 85 21.42 -13.82 39.62
N ARG A 86 20.82 -13.87 38.42
CA ARG A 86 20.66 -15.12 37.65
C ARG A 86 20.68 -14.86 36.16
N GLU A 87 21.15 -15.83 35.39
CA GLU A 87 21.04 -15.81 33.93
C GLU A 87 19.58 -15.70 33.47
N ARG A 88 19.33 -14.76 32.55
CA ARG A 88 18.02 -14.58 31.91
C ARG A 88 17.74 -15.68 30.88
N ARG A 89 16.45 -15.88 30.58
CA ARG A 89 16.02 -16.81 29.53
C ARG A 89 16.54 -16.31 28.17
N LYS A 90 16.97 -17.24 27.32
CA LYS A 90 17.42 -16.93 25.97
C LYS A 90 16.19 -16.75 25.09
N HIS A 91 16.05 -15.55 24.52
CA HIS A 91 15.05 -15.26 23.50
C HIS A 91 15.72 -15.35 22.12
N MET A 92 14.98 -15.82 21.11
CA MET A 92 15.43 -15.80 19.71
C MET A 92 14.59 -14.80 18.92
N PRO A 93 15.17 -14.08 17.95
CA PRO A 93 14.38 -13.21 17.10
C PRO A 93 13.34 -14.04 16.35
N THR A 94 12.08 -13.67 16.50
CA THR A 94 10.93 -14.19 15.73
C THR A 94 10.54 -13.16 14.69
#